data_AF-A0A1V0RD52-F1
#
_entry.id   AF-A0A1V0RD52-F1
#
_cell.length_a   1.000
_cell.length_b   1.000
_cell.length_c   1.000
_cell.angle_alpha   90.00
_cell.angle_beta   90.00
_cell.angle_gamma   90.00
#
_symmetry.space_group_name_H-M   'P 1'
#
loop_
_entity.id
_entity.type
_entity.pdbx_description
1 polymer ?
#
loop_
_entity_poly.entity_id
_entity_poly.type
_entity_poly.pdbx_seq_one_letter_code
_entity_poly.pdbx_strand_id
1 'polypeptide(L)'
;MRRGPDAGIGVRRNHVPCREPAVERSRDVSAGADPARTSLLCLFHDSQETRVGDIPHIGRRYLRAASNQEVATDQVSAAHPAVRSGVQSAVDEYEDGTTPEAIVARDADKLECLIQAVEYREQGYALTQNWIDTSLGSLKTDSAKALADAALSMTSLEWQQTYLR
;
A
#
# COMPACT_ATOMS: atom_id res chain seq x y z
N MET A 1 33.79 44.75 -60.19
CA MET A 1 34.69 44.53 -59.03
C MET A 1 34.21 45.45 -57.90
N ARG A 2 33.78 45.07 -56.70
CA ARG A 2 33.70 43.82 -55.92
C ARG A 2 32.39 43.91 -55.10
N ARG A 3 31.57 42.86 -55.05
CA ARG A 3 30.58 42.68 -53.97
C ARG A 3 31.22 41.73 -52.95
N GLY A 4 31.30 42.14 -51.70
CA GLY A 4 31.76 41.29 -50.59
C GLY A 4 30.69 40.26 -50.20
N PRO A 5 31.07 39.14 -49.57
CA PRO A 5 30.11 38.12 -49.17
C PRO A 5 29.46 38.46 -47.83
N ASP A 6 28.13 38.35 -47.79
CA ASP A 6 27.33 38.33 -46.56
C ASP A 6 27.65 37.04 -45.77
N ALA A 7 28.28 37.21 -44.61
CA ALA A 7 28.48 36.14 -43.64
C ALA A 7 27.19 35.96 -42.83
N GLY A 8 26.39 34.96 -43.21
CA GLY A 8 25.25 34.50 -42.42
C GLY A 8 25.69 33.92 -41.08
N ILE A 9 25.25 34.54 -39.98
CA ILE A 9 25.43 34.05 -38.61
C ILE A 9 24.47 32.87 -38.40
N GLY A 10 25.00 31.65 -38.58
CA GLY A 10 24.31 30.42 -38.21
C GLY A 10 24.38 30.20 -36.70
N VAL A 11 23.27 30.45 -35.99
CA VAL A 11 23.10 30.01 -34.60
C VAL A 11 22.97 28.49 -34.61
N ARG A 12 24.05 27.78 -34.27
CA ARG A 12 24.00 26.33 -34.02
C ARG A 12 23.17 26.10 -32.74
N ARG A 13 21.95 25.57 -32.90
CA ARG A 13 21.22 24.96 -31.78
C ARG A 13 21.95 23.66 -31.43
N ASN A 14 22.68 23.66 -30.31
CA ASN A 14 23.16 22.43 -29.70
C ASN A 14 21.94 21.67 -29.19
N HIS A 15 21.42 20.75 -29.99
CA HIS A 15 20.45 19.77 -29.56
C HIS A 15 21.20 18.76 -28.69
N VAL A 16 21.19 18.97 -27.38
CA VAL A 16 21.59 17.94 -26.42
C VAL A 16 20.44 16.94 -26.39
N PRO A 17 20.62 15.69 -26.85
CA PRO A 17 19.57 14.69 -26.72
C PRO A 17 19.46 14.39 -25.22
N CYS A 18 18.28 14.63 -24.63
CA CYS A 18 17.93 14.01 -23.35
C CYS A 18 18.01 12.50 -23.55
N ARG A 19 19.13 11.91 -23.14
CA ARG A 19 19.18 10.48 -22.87
C ARG A 19 18.40 10.29 -21.58
N GLU A 20 17.14 9.92 -21.70
CA GLU A 20 16.44 9.29 -20.57
C GLU A 20 17.27 8.07 -20.16
N PRO A 21 17.80 8.00 -18.93
CA PRO A 21 18.36 6.76 -18.46
C PRO A 21 17.20 5.77 -18.40
N ALA A 22 17.35 4.63 -19.07
CA ALA A 22 16.47 3.50 -18.92
C ALA A 22 16.52 3.06 -17.45
N VAL A 23 15.62 3.61 -16.64
CA VAL A 23 15.31 3.07 -15.33
C VAL A 23 14.68 1.72 -15.62
N GLU A 24 15.44 0.67 -15.37
CA GLU A 24 14.92 -0.69 -15.20
C GLU A 24 13.83 -0.57 -14.12
N ARG A 25 12.58 -0.41 -14.55
CA ARG A 25 11.44 -0.37 -13.63
C ARG A 25 11.50 -1.68 -12.87
N SER A 26 11.77 -1.61 -11.57
CA SER A 26 11.32 -2.64 -10.63
C SER A 26 9.89 -2.97 -11.06
N ARG A 27 9.65 -4.21 -11.45
CA ARG A 27 8.28 -4.65 -11.76
C ARG A 27 7.56 -4.56 -10.42
N ASP A 28 6.84 -3.47 -10.22
CA ASP A 28 6.02 -3.25 -9.04
C ASP A 28 5.15 -4.48 -8.85
N VAL A 29 5.24 -5.12 -7.68
CA VAL A 29 4.51 -6.36 -7.38
C VAL A 29 3.00 -6.15 -7.59
N SER A 30 2.52 -4.93 -7.36
CA SER A 30 1.14 -4.50 -7.60
C SER A 30 0.71 -4.61 -9.07
N ALA A 31 1.63 -4.49 -10.04
CA ALA A 31 1.31 -4.49 -11.46
C ALA A 31 0.85 -5.87 -11.99
N GLY A 32 0.96 -6.93 -11.18
CA GLY A 32 0.52 -8.29 -11.52
C GLY A 32 -0.50 -8.90 -10.55
N ALA A 33 -0.89 -8.20 -9.48
CA ALA A 33 -1.86 -8.72 -8.51
C ALA A 33 -3.30 -8.62 -9.05
N ASP A 34 -4.10 -9.66 -8.86
CA ASP A 34 -5.53 -9.63 -9.16
C ASP A 34 -6.27 -8.72 -8.15
N PRO A 35 -6.90 -7.62 -8.59
CA PRO A 35 -7.63 -6.72 -7.69
C PRO A 35 -8.79 -7.39 -6.98
N ALA A 36 -9.48 -8.34 -7.63
CA ALA A 36 -10.63 -9.01 -7.04
C ALA A 36 -10.18 -9.92 -5.89
N ARG A 37 -9.13 -10.72 -6.11
CA ARG A 37 -8.53 -11.55 -5.06
C ARG A 37 -7.94 -10.70 -3.94
N THR A 38 -7.16 -9.67 -4.26
CA THR A 38 -6.59 -8.74 -3.27
C THR A 38 -7.66 -8.13 -2.36
N SER A 39 -8.76 -7.65 -2.96
CA SER A 39 -9.88 -7.08 -2.20
C SER A 39 -10.54 -8.11 -1.26
N LEU A 40 -10.63 -9.37 -1.70
CA LEU A 40 -11.12 -10.47 -0.87
C LEU A 40 -10.18 -10.74 0.32
N LEU A 41 -8.86 -10.69 0.11
CA LEU A 41 -7.90 -10.82 1.20
C LEU A 41 -8.06 -9.70 2.22
N CYS A 42 -8.11 -8.44 1.76
CA CYS A 42 -8.36 -7.28 2.63
C CYS A 42 -9.66 -7.43 3.42
N LEU A 43 -10.73 -7.95 2.81
CA LEU A 43 -12.02 -8.13 3.48
C LEU A 43 -11.96 -9.15 4.64
N PHE A 44 -11.19 -10.23 4.49
CA PHE A 44 -11.21 -11.36 5.43
C PHE A 44 -10.05 -11.42 6.42
N HIS A 45 -8.98 -10.63 6.23
CA HIS A 45 -7.75 -10.75 7.02
C HIS A 45 -7.95 -10.57 8.54
N ASP A 46 -8.83 -9.66 8.95
CA ASP A 46 -9.14 -9.40 10.36
C ASP A 46 -10.51 -9.96 10.79
N SER A 47 -11.15 -10.79 9.96
CA SER A 47 -12.48 -11.32 10.27
C SER A 47 -12.51 -12.14 11.58
N GLN A 48 -11.38 -12.68 12.00
CA GLN A 48 -11.16 -13.46 13.22
C GLN A 48 -11.25 -12.60 14.49
N GLU A 49 -10.97 -11.30 14.38
CA GLU A 49 -11.05 -10.36 15.51
C GLU A 49 -12.49 -10.24 16.06
N THR A 50 -13.49 -10.62 15.27
CA THR A 50 -14.89 -10.74 15.76
C THR A 50 -15.05 -11.75 16.90
N ARG A 51 -14.09 -12.67 17.09
CA ARG A 51 -14.10 -13.70 18.13
C ARG A 51 -13.00 -13.55 19.17
N VAL A 52 -11.81 -13.13 18.75
CA VAL A 52 -10.65 -13.00 19.64
C VAL A 52 -10.37 -11.55 20.06
N GLY A 53 -11.08 -10.58 19.47
CA GLY A 53 -10.82 -9.15 19.59
C GLY A 53 -9.61 -8.69 18.79
N ASP A 54 -9.49 -7.39 18.57
CA ASP A 54 -8.23 -6.76 18.17
C ASP A 54 -7.28 -6.80 19.38
N ILE A 55 -6.18 -7.55 19.24
CA ILE A 55 -5.18 -7.70 20.29
C ILE A 55 -4.12 -6.61 20.10
N PRO A 56 -4.11 -5.54 20.92
CA PRO A 56 -3.14 -4.47 20.78
C PRO A 56 -1.73 -5.01 21.02
N HIS A 57 -0.72 -4.30 20.50
CA HIS A 57 0.68 -4.72 20.57
C HIS A 57 1.13 -5.16 21.99
N ILE A 58 0.71 -4.44 23.03
CA ILE A 58 1.02 -4.79 24.43
C ILE A 58 0.29 -6.06 24.91
N GLY A 59 -0.92 -6.31 24.41
CA GLY A 59 -1.73 -7.48 24.72
C GLY A 59 -1.08 -8.79 24.30
N ARG A 60 -0.29 -8.78 23.22
CA ARG A 60 0.46 -9.96 22.72
C ARG A 60 1.46 -10.53 23.74
N ARG A 61 1.84 -9.78 24.78
CA ARG A 61 2.72 -10.26 25.87
C ARG A 61 1.99 -11.14 26.88
N TYR A 62 0.67 -11.02 26.97
CA TYR A 62 -0.13 -11.60 28.05
C TYR A 62 -1.24 -12.53 27.56
N LEU A 63 -1.71 -12.33 26.33
CA LEU A 63 -2.78 -13.11 25.74
C LEU A 63 -2.21 -14.16 24.79
N ARG A 64 -2.82 -15.35 24.78
CA ARG A 64 -2.59 -16.39 23.77
C ARG A 64 -3.91 -16.67 23.06
N ALA A 65 -4.04 -16.16 21.84
CA ALA A 65 -5.16 -16.46 20.96
C ALA A 65 -4.87 -17.69 20.10
N ALA A 66 -5.93 -18.33 19.61
CA ALA A 66 -5.83 -19.29 18.51
C ALA A 66 -5.33 -18.59 17.24
N SER A 67 -4.79 -19.35 16.28
CA SER A 67 -4.35 -18.76 15.01
C SER A 67 -5.54 -18.26 14.19
N ASN A 68 -5.29 -17.36 13.25
CA ASN A 68 -6.34 -16.85 12.37
C ASN A 68 -6.98 -17.99 11.55
N GLN A 69 -6.19 -18.97 11.12
CA GLN A 69 -6.68 -20.16 10.41
C GLN A 69 -7.58 -21.05 11.29
N GLU A 70 -7.24 -21.23 12.57
CA GLU A 70 -8.05 -21.99 13.52
C GLU A 70 -9.39 -21.29 13.77
N VAL A 71 -9.36 -19.97 14.00
CA VAL A 71 -10.56 -19.16 14.21
C VAL A 71 -11.44 -19.16 12.96
N ALA A 72 -10.86 -18.97 11.77
CA ALA A 72 -11.56 -19.02 10.49
C ALA A 72 -12.26 -20.36 10.28
N THR A 73 -11.56 -21.46 10.55
CA THR A 73 -12.11 -22.81 10.42
C THR A 73 -13.35 -23.01 11.28
N ASP A 74 -13.31 -22.56 12.52
CA ASP A 74 -14.49 -22.61 13.38
C ASP A 74 -15.59 -21.61 12.94
N GLN A 75 -15.22 -20.43 12.44
CA GLN A 75 -16.16 -19.39 11.95
C GLN A 75 -17.07 -19.89 10.84
N VAL A 76 -16.50 -20.64 9.89
CA VAL A 76 -17.23 -21.14 8.72
C VAL A 76 -17.58 -22.63 8.80
N SER A 77 -17.50 -23.23 10.00
CA SER A 77 -17.71 -24.66 10.24
C SER A 77 -19.12 -25.16 9.87
N ALA A 78 -20.14 -24.30 9.92
CA ALA A 78 -21.51 -24.60 9.52
C ALA A 78 -21.88 -24.03 8.13
N ALA A 79 -20.96 -23.33 7.47
CA ALA A 79 -21.22 -22.72 6.16
C ALA A 79 -21.21 -23.78 5.04
N HIS A 80 -21.84 -23.42 3.91
CA HIS A 80 -21.78 -24.20 2.68
C HIS A 80 -20.31 -24.47 2.26
N PRO A 81 -19.96 -25.66 1.72
CA PRO A 81 -18.57 -26.01 1.43
C PRO A 81 -17.81 -25.00 0.57
N ALA A 82 -18.46 -24.41 -0.43
CA ALA A 82 -17.85 -23.38 -1.28
C ALA A 82 -17.47 -22.10 -0.50
N VAL A 83 -18.32 -21.67 0.45
CA VAL A 83 -18.04 -20.51 1.31
C VAL A 83 -16.89 -20.82 2.25
N ARG A 84 -16.91 -22.02 2.86
CA ARG A 84 -15.86 -22.46 3.78
C ARG A 84 -14.49 -22.42 3.10
N SER A 85 -14.38 -23.06 1.93
CA SER A 85 -13.15 -23.09 1.13
C SER A 85 -12.71 -21.69 0.70
N GLY A 86 -13.64 -20.86 0.25
CA GLY A 86 -13.35 -19.49 -0.17
C GLY A 86 -12.75 -18.64 0.96
N VAL A 87 -13.36 -18.66 2.15
CA VAL A 87 -12.87 -17.89 3.31
C VAL A 87 -11.56 -18.45 3.83
N GLN A 88 -11.48 -19.76 4.07
CA GLN A 88 -10.26 -20.39 4.59
C GLN A 88 -9.07 -20.13 3.67
N SER A 89 -9.23 -20.30 2.35
CA SER A 89 -8.14 -20.03 1.40
C SER A 89 -7.72 -18.56 1.37
N ALA A 90 -8.63 -17.61 1.58
CA ALA A 90 -8.28 -16.19 1.64
C ALA A 90 -7.48 -15.88 2.91
N VAL A 91 -7.88 -16.45 4.05
CA VAL A 91 -7.17 -16.28 5.31
C VAL A 91 -5.79 -16.91 5.23
N ASP A 92 -5.69 -18.16 4.76
CA ASP A 92 -4.42 -18.87 4.60
C ASP A 92 -3.45 -18.09 3.70
N GLU A 93 -3.94 -17.60 2.54
CA GLU A 93 -3.10 -16.82 1.61
C GLU A 93 -2.61 -15.50 2.21
N TYR A 94 -3.49 -14.77 2.89
CA TYR A 94 -3.09 -13.53 3.56
C TYR A 94 -2.03 -13.82 4.63
N GLU A 95 -2.25 -14.82 5.48
CA GLU A 95 -1.33 -15.21 6.56
C GLU A 95 0.03 -15.66 6.02
N ASP A 96 0.07 -16.43 4.93
CA ASP A 96 1.32 -16.81 4.27
C ASP A 96 2.08 -15.60 3.74
N GLY A 97 1.38 -14.59 3.21
CA GLY A 97 1.97 -13.29 2.87
C GLY A 97 2.97 -13.32 1.72
N THR A 98 2.93 -14.35 0.87
CA THR A 98 3.92 -14.57 -0.20
C THR A 98 3.41 -14.26 -1.60
N THR A 99 2.10 -14.25 -1.83
CA THR A 99 1.51 -13.93 -3.13
C THR A 99 1.54 -12.42 -3.40
N PRO A 100 1.58 -11.98 -4.66
CA PRO A 100 1.45 -10.56 -5.00
C PRO A 100 0.21 -9.91 -4.34
N GLU A 101 -0.92 -10.61 -4.37
CA GLU A 101 -2.18 -10.18 -3.76
C GLU A 101 -2.06 -10.02 -2.25
N ALA A 102 -1.44 -10.98 -1.55
CA ALA A 102 -1.24 -10.89 -0.11
C ALA A 102 -0.27 -9.77 0.29
N ILE A 103 0.78 -9.55 -0.51
CA ILE A 103 1.72 -8.44 -0.29
C ILE A 103 0.99 -7.09 -0.45
N VAL A 104 0.19 -6.92 -1.51
CA VAL A 104 -0.60 -5.69 -1.73
C VAL A 104 -1.65 -5.51 -0.63
N ALA A 105 -2.32 -6.59 -0.21
CA ALA A 105 -3.31 -6.52 0.86
C ALA A 105 -2.69 -6.11 2.21
N ARG A 106 -1.50 -6.62 2.53
CA ARG A 106 -0.74 -6.23 3.74
C ARG A 106 -0.24 -4.79 3.68
N ASP A 107 0.20 -4.34 2.50
CA ASP A 107 0.53 -2.93 2.29
C ASP A 107 -0.69 -2.03 2.46
N ALA A 108 -1.87 -2.46 1.98
CA ALA A 108 -3.12 -1.72 2.13
C ALA A 108 -3.54 -1.57 3.61
N ASP A 109 -3.46 -2.64 4.40
CA ASP A 109 -3.67 -2.61 5.85
C ASP A 109 -2.72 -1.60 6.54
N LYS A 110 -1.42 -1.64 6.21
CA LYS A 110 -0.44 -0.71 6.80
C LYS A 110 -0.64 0.73 6.36
N LEU A 111 -1.06 0.96 5.11
CA LEU A 111 -1.40 2.28 4.59
C LEU A 111 -2.61 2.88 5.31
N GLU A 112 -3.65 2.08 5.56
CA GLU A 112 -4.82 2.51 6.31
C GLU A 112 -4.40 3.00 7.71
N CYS A 113 -3.64 2.18 8.44
CA CYS A 113 -3.11 2.55 9.75
C CYS A 113 -2.28 3.85 9.72
N LEU A 114 -1.47 4.04 8.67
CA LEU A 114 -0.65 5.24 8.49
C LEU A 114 -1.51 6.47 8.27
N ILE A 115 -2.48 6.39 7.35
CA ILE A 115 -3.38 7.50 7.02
C ILE A 115 -4.18 7.89 8.25
N GLN A 116 -4.73 6.91 8.98
CA GLN A 116 -5.45 7.17 10.22
C GLN A 116 -4.57 7.87 11.28
N ALA A 117 -3.29 7.48 11.38
CA ALA A 117 -2.34 8.12 12.29
C ALA A 117 -2.00 9.57 11.89
N VAL A 118 -1.95 9.87 10.58
CA VAL A 118 -1.81 11.23 10.06
C VAL A 118 -3.02 12.08 10.43
N GLU A 119 -4.24 11.58 10.20
CA GLU A 119 -5.48 12.28 10.57
C GLU A 119 -5.56 12.57 12.07
N TYR A 120 -5.19 11.60 12.92
CA TYR A 120 -5.12 11.82 14.36
C TYR A 120 -4.08 12.87 14.75
N ARG A 121 -2.93 12.90 14.08
CA ARG A 121 -1.91 13.92 14.31
C ARG A 121 -2.44 15.32 13.96
N GLU A 122 -3.18 15.47 12.86
CA GLU A 122 -3.84 16.73 12.49
C GLU A 122 -4.86 17.20 13.52
N GLN A 123 -5.55 16.27 14.20
CA GLN A 123 -6.47 16.56 15.29
C GLN A 123 -5.77 16.91 16.62
N GLY A 124 -4.42 16.86 16.67
CA GLY A 124 -3.62 17.22 17.84
C GLY A 124 -3.08 16.03 18.65
N TYR A 125 -3.32 14.78 18.23
CA TYR A 125 -2.77 13.59 18.89
C TYR A 125 -1.31 13.34 18.47
N ALA A 126 -0.39 14.15 18.99
CA ALA A 126 1.02 14.14 18.57
C ALA A 126 1.78 12.82 18.81
N LEU A 127 1.26 11.91 19.64
CA LEU A 127 1.91 10.64 19.98
C LEU A 127 1.78 9.55 18.91
N THR A 128 1.06 9.81 17.81
CA THR A 128 0.86 8.83 16.71
C THR A 128 2.07 8.69 15.78
N GLN A 129 3.14 9.48 15.95
CA GLN A 129 4.32 9.43 15.08
C GLN A 129 4.95 8.04 14.99
N ASN A 130 4.98 7.30 16.11
CA ASN A 130 5.38 5.90 16.15
C ASN A 130 4.62 5.03 15.14
N TRP A 131 3.30 5.21 15.05
CA TRP A 131 2.44 4.41 14.16
C TRP A 131 2.77 4.72 12.69
N ILE A 132 3.00 6.00 12.38
CA ILE A 132 3.44 6.43 11.05
C ILE A 132 4.77 5.75 10.68
N ASP A 133 5.77 5.85 11.55
CA ASP A 133 7.12 5.34 11.27
C ASP A 133 7.13 3.81 11.09
N THR A 134 6.37 3.08 11.92
CA THR A 134 6.28 1.62 11.88
C THR A 134 5.47 1.11 10.69
N SER A 135 4.37 1.79 10.32
CA SER A 135 3.63 1.47 9.09
C SER A 135 4.46 1.74 7.85
N LEU A 136 5.12 2.90 7.75
CA LEU A 136 5.97 3.25 6.61
C LEU A 136 7.11 2.24 6.40
N GLY A 137 7.78 1.83 7.48
CA GLY A 137 8.85 0.83 7.43
C GLY A 137 8.39 -0.58 7.02
N SER A 138 7.08 -0.85 7.05
CA SER A 138 6.51 -2.15 6.72
C SER A 138 6.15 -2.29 5.23
N LEU A 139 5.95 -1.18 4.52
CA LEU A 139 5.49 -1.15 3.12
C LEU A 139 6.49 -1.82 2.16
N LYS A 140 5.99 -2.62 1.24
CA LYS A 140 6.81 -3.41 0.30
C LYS A 140 6.80 -2.84 -1.11
N THR A 141 5.61 -2.58 -1.64
CA THR A 141 5.38 -2.16 -3.02
C THR A 141 5.79 -0.71 -3.24
N ASP A 142 6.18 -0.40 -4.48
CA ASP A 142 6.56 0.97 -4.82
C ASP A 142 5.30 1.86 -4.89
N SER A 143 4.16 1.31 -5.31
CA SER A 143 2.86 1.98 -5.24
C SER A 143 2.47 2.36 -3.81
N ALA A 144 2.66 1.47 -2.83
CA ALA A 144 2.28 1.78 -1.45
C ALA A 144 3.16 2.86 -0.85
N LYS A 145 4.48 2.82 -1.10
CA LYS A 145 5.40 3.87 -0.65
C LYS A 145 5.03 5.23 -1.26
N ALA A 146 4.70 5.27 -2.55
CA ALA A 146 4.26 6.50 -3.20
C ALA A 146 2.96 7.06 -2.59
N LEU A 147 2.00 6.20 -2.24
CA LEU A 147 0.78 6.62 -1.54
C LEU A 147 1.08 7.15 -0.13
N ALA A 148 1.99 6.51 0.61
CA ALA A 148 2.41 6.97 1.93
C ALA A 148 3.12 8.33 1.86
N ASP A 149 4.00 8.53 0.87
CA ASP A 149 4.69 9.81 0.66
C ASP A 149 3.68 10.93 0.36
N ALA A 150 2.65 10.65 -0.45
CA ALA A 150 1.56 11.59 -0.69
C ALA A 150 0.78 11.90 0.61
N ALA A 151 0.44 10.88 1.39
CA ALA A 151 -0.23 11.02 2.69
C ALA A 151 0.54 11.90 3.69
N LEU A 152 1.87 11.83 3.65
CA LEU A 152 2.73 12.53 4.60
C LEU A 152 3.10 13.95 4.16
N SER A 153 2.92 14.27 2.88
CA SER A 153 3.30 15.56 2.29
C SER A 153 2.13 16.52 2.10
N MET A 154 0.90 16.06 2.34
CA MET A 154 -0.32 16.83 2.16
C MET A 154 -1.23 16.66 3.38
N THR A 155 -2.01 17.68 3.68
CA THR A 155 -3.09 17.55 4.67
C THR A 155 -4.25 16.71 4.12
N SER A 156 -5.06 16.12 5.00
CA SER A 156 -6.25 15.36 4.57
C SER A 156 -7.21 16.20 3.71
N LEU A 157 -7.28 17.51 3.97
CA LEU A 157 -8.07 18.45 3.17
C LEU A 157 -7.47 18.70 1.77
N GLU A 158 -6.15 18.85 1.68
CA GLU A 158 -5.47 19.01 0.38
C GLU A 158 -5.60 17.76 -0.48
N TRP A 159 -5.52 16.58 0.13
CA TRP A 159 -5.79 15.32 -0.56
C TRP A 159 -7.21 15.33 -1.14
N GLN A 160 -8.23 15.61 -0.32
CA GLN A 160 -9.63 15.68 -0.77
C GLN A 160 -9.80 16.60 -1.99
N GLN A 161 -9.12 17.75 -1.99
CA GLN A 161 -9.29 18.77 -3.03
C GLN A 161 -8.54 18.47 -4.33
N THR A 162 -7.46 17.70 -4.27
CA THR A 162 -6.58 17.46 -5.43
C THR A 162 -7.24 16.55 -6.47
N TYR A 163 -8.14 15.65 -6.07
CA TYR A 163 -8.80 14.68 -6.94
C TYR A 163 -10.27 14.99 -7.28
N LEU A 164 -10.80 16.11 -6.80
CA LEU A 164 -12.15 16.60 -7.12
C LEU A 164 -12.15 17.68 -8.22
N ARG A 165 -11.05 17.82 -8.97
CA ARG A 165 -10.91 18.77 -10.08
C ARG A 165 -10.88 18.06 -11.43
#